data_AF-A0A933QJZ3-F1
#
_entry.id   AF-A0A933QJZ3-F1
#
_cell.length_a   1.000
_cell.length_b   1.000
_cell.length_c   1.000
_cell.angle_alpha   90.00
_cell.angle_beta   90.00
_cell.angle_gamma   90.00
#
_symmetry.space_group_name_H-M   'P 1'
#
loop_
_entity.id
_entity.type
_entity.pdbx_description
1 polymer ?
#
loop_
_entity_poly.entity_id
_entity_poly.type
_entity_poly.pdbx_seq_one_letter_code
_entity_poly.pdbx_strand_id
1 'polypeptide(L)'
;MKNITGIAFAFFLFIGVIIPAHSYAANINPGMIDMEKMSKDTGIPVAEIKYRLGDRSIATVEDARAVFTLSLSEQLSLSEQAEERYRALEKWIELSATAKEIREAWKRTRKGSSLYDKALQRWIDLAKTPTEAYEVWELAPTNSKEKKAAFEKLASFYKK
;
A
#
# COMPACT_ATOMS: atom_id res chain seq x y z
N MET A 1 -22.79 -48.78 4.90
CA MET A 1 -21.61 -49.10 4.05
C MET A 1 -21.63 -48.07 2.92
N LYS A 2 -20.75 -47.05 2.97
CA LYS A 2 -19.43 -46.97 2.28
C LYS A 2 -19.59 -47.09 0.76
N ASN A 3 -19.09 -46.23 -0.12
CA ASN A 3 -18.18 -45.08 -0.05
C ASN A 3 -18.33 -44.27 -1.35
N ILE A 4 -18.05 -42.97 -1.28
CA ILE A 4 -17.84 -42.09 -2.45
C ILE A 4 -16.33 -42.07 -2.74
N THR A 5 -15.95 -42.48 -3.95
CA THR A 5 -14.65 -42.26 -4.61
C THR A 5 -14.97 -41.40 -5.83
N GLY A 6 -14.41 -40.22 -6.10
CA GLY A 6 -13.13 -39.63 -5.71
C GLY A 6 -12.36 -39.35 -7.00
N ILE A 7 -12.21 -38.09 -7.42
CA ILE A 7 -11.19 -37.64 -8.38
C ILE A 7 -10.82 -36.19 -8.04
N ALA A 8 -9.68 -36.01 -7.38
CA ALA A 8 -8.98 -34.73 -7.29
C ALA A 8 -7.89 -34.74 -8.37
N PHE A 9 -7.95 -33.78 -9.30
CA PHE A 9 -6.90 -33.60 -10.30
C PHE A 9 -5.85 -32.63 -9.74
N ALA A 10 -4.69 -33.18 -9.41
CA ALA A 10 -3.48 -32.42 -9.15
C ALA A 10 -2.87 -31.96 -10.49
N PHE A 11 -2.43 -30.71 -10.56
CA PHE A 11 -1.40 -30.30 -11.51
C PHE A 11 -0.33 -29.50 -10.78
N PHE A 12 0.77 -30.22 -10.51
CA PHE A 12 2.09 -29.66 -10.23
C PHE A 12 2.63 -29.00 -11.51
N LEU A 13 3.10 -27.76 -11.41
CA LEU A 13 4.12 -27.26 -12.34
C LEU A 13 5.29 -26.72 -11.53
N PHE A 14 6.41 -27.38 -11.78
CA PHE A 14 7.70 -27.33 -11.13
C PHE A 14 8.54 -26.28 -11.86
N ILE A 15 9.03 -25.25 -11.17
CA ILE A 15 10.22 -24.50 -11.61
C ILE A 15 11.18 -24.52 -10.43
N GLY A 16 12.31 -25.20 -10.66
CA GLY A 16 13.24 -25.60 -9.62
C GLY A 16 14.03 -24.44 -9.04
N VAL A 17 14.01 -24.36 -7.72
CA VAL A 17 15.18 -23.99 -6.93
C VAL A 17 15.47 -25.19 -6.04
N ILE A 18 16.61 -25.84 -6.28
CA ILE A 18 17.12 -26.93 -5.45
C ILE A 18 17.53 -26.31 -4.11
N ILE A 19 16.67 -26.43 -3.10
CA ILE A 19 17.03 -26.12 -1.71
C ILE A 19 17.67 -27.40 -1.14
N PRO A 20 18.91 -27.37 -0.64
CA PRO A 20 19.49 -28.52 0.03
C PRO A 20 18.67 -28.80 1.29
N ALA A 21 18.15 -30.01 1.39
CA ALA A 21 17.46 -30.55 2.55
C ALA A 21 18.41 -30.63 3.75
N HIS A 22 18.60 -29.51 4.45
CA HIS A 22 19.05 -29.51 5.84
C HIS A 22 17.82 -29.51 6.71
N SER A 23 17.66 -30.62 7.44
CA SER A 23 16.65 -30.85 8.45
C SER A 23 16.59 -29.68 9.44
N TYR A 24 15.62 -28.79 9.25
CA TYR A 24 15.15 -27.93 10.32
C TYR A 24 13.90 -28.57 10.91
N ALA A 25 14.12 -29.48 11.85
CA ALA A 25 13.17 -29.71 12.93
C ALA A 25 13.15 -28.45 13.81
N ALA A 26 12.63 -27.36 13.29
CA ALA A 26 12.31 -26.19 14.09
C ALA A 26 11.01 -26.50 14.81
N ASN A 27 11.13 -26.69 16.12
CA ASN A 27 10.05 -26.72 17.10
C ASN A 27 9.11 -25.54 16.85
N ILE A 28 8.01 -25.78 16.12
CA ILE A 28 6.98 -24.78 15.85
C ILE A 28 6.13 -24.72 17.12
N ASN A 29 6.49 -23.80 18.02
CA ASN A 29 5.66 -23.46 19.16
C ASN A 29 4.31 -22.96 18.61
N PRO A 30 3.15 -23.56 18.95
CA PRO A 30 1.87 -23.26 18.30
C PRO A 30 1.23 -21.93 18.74
N GLY A 31 2.02 -20.96 19.19
CA GLY A 31 1.55 -19.65 19.64
C GLY A 31 2.38 -18.54 19.02
N MET A 32 1.74 -17.73 18.17
CA MET A 32 2.29 -16.60 17.37
C MET A 32 3.10 -17.00 16.13
N ILE A 33 2.50 -16.74 14.97
CA ILE A 33 3.21 -16.66 13.69
C ILE A 33 4.21 -15.49 13.81
N ASP A 34 5.51 -15.80 13.74
CA ASP A 34 6.57 -14.79 13.70
C ASP A 34 6.70 -14.24 12.28
N MET A 35 5.96 -13.15 12.03
CA MET A 35 5.91 -12.50 10.71
C MET A 35 7.24 -11.86 10.31
N GLU A 36 8.06 -11.43 11.28
CA GLU A 36 9.38 -10.84 11.01
C GLU A 36 10.35 -11.91 10.51
N LYS A 37 10.35 -13.08 11.16
CA LYS A 37 11.09 -14.23 10.68
C LYS A 37 10.63 -14.66 9.29
N MET A 38 9.32 -14.77 9.07
CA MET A 38 8.79 -15.11 7.74
C MET A 38 9.20 -14.09 6.68
N SER A 39 9.17 -12.79 7.01
CA SER A 39 9.60 -11.73 6.09
C SER A 39 11.07 -11.88 5.71
N LYS A 40 11.93 -12.18 6.69
CA LYS A 40 13.36 -12.42 6.46
C LYS A 40 13.62 -13.67 5.62
N ASP A 41 12.91 -14.76 5.90
CA ASP A 41 13.13 -16.05 5.23
C ASP A 41 12.60 -16.05 3.79
N THR A 42 11.53 -15.31 3.51
CA THR A 42 10.86 -15.29 2.19
C THR A 42 11.19 -14.06 1.34
N GLY A 43 11.68 -12.98 1.97
CA GLY A 43 11.81 -11.66 1.34
C GLY A 43 10.49 -10.93 1.14
N ILE A 44 9.36 -11.51 1.57
CA ILE A 44 8.03 -10.88 1.45
C ILE A 44 7.88 -9.83 2.56
N PRO A 45 7.44 -8.59 2.27
CA PRO A 45 7.21 -7.58 3.31
C PRO A 45 6.20 -8.02 4.37
N VAL A 46 6.42 -7.65 5.62
CA VAL A 46 5.52 -7.98 6.75
C VAL A 46 4.08 -7.52 6.49
N ALA A 47 3.87 -6.34 5.91
CA ALA A 47 2.55 -5.82 5.55
C ALA A 47 1.79 -6.74 4.57
N GLU A 48 2.51 -7.34 3.62
CA GLU A 48 1.94 -8.30 2.68
C GLU A 48 1.67 -9.65 3.35
N ILE A 49 2.54 -10.09 4.27
CA ILE A 49 2.30 -11.29 5.07
C ILE A 49 1.02 -11.13 5.91
N LYS A 50 0.89 -10.01 6.64
CA LYS A 50 -0.32 -9.65 7.39
C LYS A 50 -1.57 -9.72 6.51
N TYR A 51 -1.50 -9.08 5.35
CA TYR A 51 -2.57 -9.12 4.37
C TYR A 51 -2.91 -10.56 3.95
N ARG A 52 -1.93 -11.36 3.54
CA ARG A 52 -2.17 -12.75 3.12
C ARG A 52 -2.71 -13.65 4.24
N LEU A 53 -2.46 -13.30 5.51
CA LEU A 53 -3.01 -13.97 6.69
C LEU A 53 -4.41 -13.44 7.09
N GLY A 54 -4.99 -12.50 6.33
CA GLY A 54 -6.32 -11.96 6.55
C GLY A 54 -6.37 -10.71 7.42
N ASP A 55 -5.23 -10.19 7.89
CA ASP A 55 -5.19 -8.92 8.61
C ASP A 55 -5.29 -7.75 7.60
N ARG A 56 -6.42 -7.04 7.67
CA ARG A 56 -6.74 -5.86 6.84
C ARG A 56 -6.59 -4.54 7.61
N SER A 57 -5.95 -4.57 8.79
CA SER A 57 -5.67 -3.36 9.54
C SER A 57 -4.62 -2.50 8.82
N ILE A 58 -4.81 -1.18 8.85
CA ILE A 58 -3.91 -0.22 8.22
C ILE A 58 -3.40 0.71 9.30
N ALA A 59 -2.21 0.41 9.84
CA ALA A 59 -1.55 1.23 10.85
C ALA A 59 -0.37 2.02 10.26
N THR A 60 0.20 1.54 9.16
CA THR A 60 1.37 2.12 8.50
C THR A 60 1.11 2.41 7.02
N VAL A 61 1.99 3.19 6.40
CA VAL A 61 1.98 3.43 4.95
C VAL A 61 2.21 2.13 4.18
N GLU A 62 3.01 1.22 4.71
CA GLU A 62 3.28 -0.10 4.15
C GLU A 62 2.05 -1.00 4.18
N ASP A 63 1.29 -1.00 5.27
CA ASP A 63 0.00 -1.72 5.34
C ASP A 63 -0.97 -1.16 4.28
N ALA A 64 -1.06 0.17 4.16
CA ALA A 64 -1.91 0.82 3.16
C ALA A 64 -1.52 0.44 1.72
N ARG A 65 -0.21 0.39 1.43
CA ARG A 65 0.35 -0.05 0.15
C ARG A 65 0.01 -1.51 -0.15
N ALA A 66 0.15 -2.38 0.84
CA ALA A 66 -0.16 -3.79 0.71
C ALA A 66 -1.64 -3.98 0.38
N VAL A 67 -2.55 -3.39 1.17
CA VAL A 67 -4.00 -3.48 0.92
C VAL A 67 -4.37 -2.93 -0.45
N PHE A 68 -3.85 -1.76 -0.84
CA PHE A 68 -4.16 -1.15 -2.14
C PHE A 68 -3.71 -2.02 -3.32
N THR A 69 -2.56 -2.67 -3.19
CA THR A 69 -1.96 -3.48 -4.27
C THR A 69 -2.63 -4.84 -4.37
N LEU A 70 -2.79 -5.52 -3.23
CA LEU A 70 -3.15 -6.92 -3.19
C LEU A 70 -4.66 -7.15 -3.35
N SER A 71 -5.50 -6.16 -3.05
CA SER A 71 -6.94 -6.29 -3.23
C SER A 71 -7.38 -6.57 -4.67
N LEU A 72 -6.56 -6.22 -5.68
CA LEU A 72 -6.81 -6.58 -7.08
C LEU A 72 -6.59 -8.07 -7.39
N SER A 73 -5.80 -8.76 -6.58
CA SER A 73 -5.46 -10.17 -6.78
C SER A 73 -6.38 -11.14 -6.06
N GLU A 74 -7.28 -10.62 -5.24
CA GLU A 74 -8.21 -11.44 -4.47
C GLU A 74 -9.47 -11.80 -5.29
N GLN A 75 -10.13 -12.89 -4.92
CA GLN A 75 -11.46 -13.25 -5.42
C GLN A 75 -12.56 -12.35 -4.80
N LEU A 76 -12.29 -11.05 -4.72
CA LEU A 76 -13.25 -10.03 -4.31
C LEU A 76 -14.09 -9.59 -5.50
N SER A 77 -15.33 -9.22 -5.27
CA SER A 77 -16.14 -8.52 -6.27
C SER A 77 -15.51 -7.17 -6.64
N LEU A 78 -15.79 -6.67 -7.84
CA LEU A 78 -15.25 -5.37 -8.29
C LEU A 78 -15.60 -4.21 -7.34
N SER A 79 -16.77 -4.27 -6.70
CA SER A 79 -17.18 -3.29 -5.69
C SER A 79 -16.33 -3.35 -4.43
N GLU A 80 -16.09 -4.56 -3.88
CA GLU A 80 -15.26 -4.75 -2.69
C GLU A 80 -13.80 -4.33 -2.95
N GLN A 81 -13.27 -4.65 -4.14
CA GLN A 81 -11.94 -4.18 -4.54
C GLN A 81 -11.88 -2.65 -4.58
N ALA A 82 -12.89 -1.99 -5.12
CA ALA A 82 -12.94 -0.54 -5.20
C ALA A 82 -12.99 0.10 -3.80
N GLU A 83 -13.78 -0.46 -2.88
CA GLU A 83 -13.90 0.01 -1.50
C GLU A 83 -12.60 -0.17 -0.72
N GLU A 84 -11.98 -1.35 -0.77
CA GLU A 84 -10.69 -1.62 -0.13
C GLU A 84 -9.60 -0.68 -0.65
N ARG A 85 -9.55 -0.46 -1.97
CA ARG A 85 -8.56 0.46 -2.57
C ARG A 85 -8.82 1.90 -2.20
N TYR A 86 -10.07 2.33 -2.15
CA TYR A 86 -10.41 3.69 -1.72
C TYR A 86 -9.98 3.91 -0.26
N ARG A 87 -10.35 3.00 0.64
CA ARG A 87 -9.97 3.02 2.06
C ARG A 87 -8.46 3.01 2.25
N ALA A 88 -7.75 2.13 1.53
CA ALA A 88 -6.31 2.03 1.62
C ALA A 88 -5.62 3.31 1.13
N LEU A 89 -6.12 3.89 0.03
CA LEU A 89 -5.56 5.13 -0.51
C LEU A 89 -5.81 6.32 0.42
N GLU A 90 -6.98 6.39 1.03
CA GLU A 90 -7.28 7.40 2.06
C GLU A 90 -6.33 7.28 3.25
N LYS A 91 -6.13 6.07 3.78
CA LYS A 91 -5.18 5.85 4.88
C LYS A 91 -3.73 6.12 4.50
N TRP A 92 -3.32 5.78 3.28
CA TRP A 92 -1.99 6.13 2.79
C TRP A 92 -1.79 7.65 2.79
N ILE A 93 -2.77 8.42 2.32
CA ILE A 93 -2.71 9.90 2.35
C ILE A 93 -2.58 10.40 3.79
N GLU A 94 -3.39 9.89 4.72
CA GLU A 94 -3.38 10.30 6.13
C GLU A 94 -2.06 9.97 6.84
N LEU A 95 -1.53 8.77 6.62
CA LEU A 95 -0.34 8.25 7.30
C LEU A 95 0.97 8.75 6.69
N SER A 96 0.94 9.34 5.49
CA SER A 96 2.14 9.89 4.86
C SER A 96 2.78 10.97 5.74
N ALA A 97 4.09 10.83 5.97
CA ALA A 97 4.91 11.72 6.77
C ALA A 97 5.92 12.51 5.92
N THR A 98 6.09 12.12 4.65
CA THR A 98 7.01 12.77 3.72
C THR A 98 6.33 13.17 2.40
N ALA A 99 6.87 14.19 1.73
CA ALA A 99 6.43 14.61 0.40
C ALA A 99 6.55 13.46 -0.63
N LYS A 100 7.52 12.56 -0.47
CA LYS A 100 7.70 11.39 -1.33
C LYS A 100 6.54 10.39 -1.18
N GLU A 101 6.19 10.02 0.04
CA GLU A 101 5.11 9.07 0.31
C GLU A 101 3.76 9.58 -0.20
N ILE A 102 3.45 10.86 0.05
CA ILE A 102 2.19 11.45 -0.39
C ILE A 102 2.15 11.62 -1.92
N ARG A 103 3.28 11.93 -2.57
CA ARG A 103 3.37 11.95 -4.03
C ARG A 103 3.06 10.59 -4.63
N GLU A 104 3.54 9.51 -4.02
CA GLU A 104 3.22 8.15 -4.45
C GLU A 104 1.73 7.84 -4.28
N ALA A 105 1.11 8.21 -3.15
CA ALA A 105 -0.33 8.07 -2.96
C ALA A 105 -1.11 8.90 -4.00
N TRP A 106 -0.76 10.17 -4.19
CA TRP A 106 -1.40 11.08 -5.14
C TRP A 106 -1.42 10.52 -6.57
N LYS A 107 -0.32 9.93 -7.05
CA LYS A 107 -0.24 9.29 -8.38
C LYS A 107 -1.28 8.18 -8.61
N ARG A 108 -1.81 7.60 -7.53
CA ARG A 108 -2.82 6.54 -7.55
C ARG A 108 -4.25 7.07 -7.42
N THR A 109 -4.41 8.36 -7.11
CA THR A 109 -5.71 9.02 -7.05
C THR A 109 -6.23 9.33 -8.46
N ARG A 110 -7.56 9.37 -8.61
CA ARG A 110 -8.20 9.82 -9.84
C ARG A 110 -8.28 11.34 -9.84
N LYS A 111 -7.82 12.01 -10.90
CA LYS A 111 -7.96 13.47 -11.06
C LYS A 111 -9.40 13.91 -10.87
N GLY A 112 -9.61 14.93 -10.05
CA GLY A 112 -10.94 15.46 -9.70
C GLY A 112 -11.71 14.65 -8.64
N SER A 113 -11.10 13.65 -8.02
CA SER A 113 -11.68 12.96 -6.85
C SER A 113 -11.38 13.72 -5.56
N SER A 114 -12.18 13.48 -4.52
CA SER A 114 -11.92 14.00 -3.18
C SER A 114 -10.55 13.59 -2.64
N LEU A 115 -10.10 12.36 -2.91
CA LEU A 115 -8.78 11.88 -2.51
C LEU A 115 -7.65 12.61 -3.24
N TYR A 116 -7.86 13.01 -4.50
CA TYR A 116 -6.89 13.80 -5.26
C TYR A 116 -6.64 15.15 -4.59
N ASP A 117 -7.71 15.86 -4.23
CA ASP A 117 -7.62 17.16 -3.56
C ASP A 117 -7.03 17.02 -2.15
N LYS A 118 -7.45 16.00 -1.38
CA LYS A 118 -6.86 15.67 -0.07
C LYS A 118 -5.36 15.39 -0.18
N ALA A 119 -4.93 14.65 -1.19
CA ALA A 119 -3.52 14.31 -1.38
C ALA A 119 -2.68 15.54 -1.74
N LEU A 120 -3.19 16.43 -2.60
CA LEU A 120 -2.52 17.70 -2.91
C LEU A 120 -2.38 18.57 -1.67
N GLN A 121 -3.45 18.74 -0.88
CA GLN A 121 -3.40 19.52 0.35
C GLN A 121 -2.36 18.94 1.33
N ARG A 122 -2.40 17.63 1.56
CA ARG A 122 -1.42 16.96 2.43
C ARG A 122 0.01 17.12 1.93
N TRP A 123 0.21 17.12 0.61
CA TRP A 123 1.52 17.36 0.02
C TRP A 123 2.01 18.79 0.27
N ILE A 124 1.15 19.80 0.18
CA ILE A 124 1.48 21.19 0.53
C ILE A 124 1.92 21.29 2.00
N ASP A 125 1.20 20.61 2.90
CA ASP A 125 1.50 20.63 4.34
C ASP A 125 2.87 20.00 4.64
N LEU A 126 3.21 18.91 3.94
CA LEU A 126 4.46 18.17 4.09
C LEU A 126 5.64 18.75 3.30
N ALA A 127 5.40 19.71 2.39
CA ALA A 127 6.45 20.33 1.59
C ALA A 127 7.43 21.09 2.50
N LYS A 128 8.70 20.70 2.44
CA LYS A 128 9.83 21.29 3.20
C LYS A 128 10.77 22.08 2.31
N THR A 129 10.63 21.94 0.99
CA THR A 129 11.46 22.63 0.01
C THR A 129 10.61 23.43 -0.98
N PRO A 130 11.17 24.49 -1.61
CA PRO A 130 10.51 25.20 -2.70
C PRO A 130 10.14 24.27 -3.85
N THR A 131 11.01 23.30 -4.18
CA THR A 131 10.76 22.34 -5.27
C THR A 131 9.52 21.50 -5.01
N GLU A 132 9.35 20.98 -3.80
CA GLU A 132 8.15 20.19 -3.46
C GLU A 132 6.86 21.03 -3.53
N ALA A 133 6.88 22.28 -3.05
CA ALA A 133 5.73 23.18 -3.16
C ALA A 133 5.44 23.57 -4.62
N TYR A 134 6.48 23.78 -5.43
CA TYR A 134 6.36 24.06 -6.85
C TYR A 134 5.73 22.87 -7.61
N GLU A 135 6.15 21.63 -7.34
CA GLU A 135 5.55 20.44 -7.95
C GLU A 135 4.04 20.40 -7.70
N VAL A 136 3.58 20.71 -6.49
CA VAL A 136 2.14 20.77 -6.20
C VAL A 136 1.46 21.92 -6.96
N TRP A 137 2.06 23.10 -6.99
CA TRP A 137 1.52 24.25 -7.72
C TRP A 137 1.36 23.94 -9.22
N GLU A 138 2.33 23.27 -9.82
CA GLU A 138 2.30 22.87 -11.23
C GLU A 138 1.17 21.87 -11.51
N LEU A 139 1.04 20.85 -10.66
CA LEU A 139 0.10 19.74 -10.85
C LEU A 139 -1.34 20.06 -10.44
N ALA A 140 -1.54 21.01 -9.53
CA ALA A 140 -2.86 21.38 -9.05
C ALA A 140 -3.70 22.01 -10.19
N PRO A 141 -5.03 21.73 -10.24
CA PRO A 141 -5.91 22.28 -11.27
C PRO A 141 -5.88 23.82 -11.29
N THR A 142 -6.00 24.41 -12.48
CA THR A 142 -6.06 25.85 -12.65
C THR A 142 -7.19 26.45 -11.79
N ASN A 143 -6.90 27.55 -11.09
CA ASN A 143 -7.83 28.25 -10.19
C ASN A 143 -8.35 27.41 -9.01
N SER A 144 -7.71 26.27 -8.67
CA SER A 144 -8.04 25.51 -7.46
C SER A 144 -7.51 26.17 -6.18
N LYS A 145 -8.14 25.87 -5.05
CA LYS A 145 -7.68 26.31 -3.72
C LYS A 145 -6.30 25.72 -3.40
N GLU A 146 -6.02 24.50 -3.84
CA GLU A 146 -4.75 23.79 -3.68
C GLU A 146 -3.65 24.50 -4.47
N LYS A 147 -3.90 24.94 -5.71
CA LYS A 147 -2.92 25.70 -6.49
C LYS A 147 -2.57 27.03 -5.82
N LYS A 148 -3.57 27.73 -5.28
CA LYS A 148 -3.35 28.96 -4.50
C LYS A 148 -2.53 28.67 -3.23
N ALA A 149 -2.89 27.65 -2.46
CA ALA A 149 -2.18 27.26 -1.25
C ALA A 149 -0.72 26.82 -1.54
N ALA A 150 -0.49 26.10 -2.64
CA ALA A 150 0.85 25.72 -3.07
C ALA A 150 1.69 26.94 -3.46
N PHE A 151 1.09 27.94 -4.12
CA PHE A 151 1.76 29.21 -4.41
C PHE A 151 2.11 29.99 -3.14
N GLU A 152 1.19 30.08 -2.18
CA GLU A 152 1.42 30.74 -0.89
C GLU A 152 2.54 30.04 -0.10
N LYS A 153 2.54 28.71 -0.08
CA LYS A 153 3.61 27.89 0.50
C LYS A 153 4.94 28.09 -0.22
N LEU A 154 4.93 28.15 -1.56
CA LEU A 154 6.13 28.42 -2.34
C LEU A 154 6.70 29.80 -2.01
N ALA A 155 5.86 30.83 -1.96
CA ALA A 155 6.26 32.20 -1.64
C ALA A 155 6.82 32.34 -0.22
N SER A 156 6.36 31.53 0.74
CA SER A 156 6.86 31.59 2.12
C SER A 156 8.33 31.18 2.24
N PHE A 157 8.85 30.34 1.34
CA PHE A 157 10.28 29.99 1.31
C PHE A 157 11.19 31.14 0.88
N TYR A 158 10.64 32.16 0.21
CA TYR A 158 11.41 33.32 -0.30
C TYR A 158 11.22 34.59 0.53
N LYS A 159 10.28 34.59 1.48
CA LYS A 159 10.14 35.67 2.45
C LYS A 159 11.22 35.48 3.53
N LYS A 160 12.24 36.34 3.49
CA LYS A 160 13.27 36.44 4.53
C LYS A 160 12.77 37.28 5.71
#